data_AF-A0A510E1M5-F1
#
_entry.id   AF-A0A510E1M5-F1
#
_cell.length_a   1.000
_cell.length_b   1.000
_cell.length_c   1.000
_cell.angle_alpha   90.00
_cell.angle_beta   90.00
_cell.angle_gamma   90.00
#
_symmetry.space_group_name_H-M   'P 1'
#
loop_
_entity.id
_entity.type
_entity.pdbx_description
1 polymer ?
#
loop_
_entity_poly.entity_id
_entity_poly.type
_entity_poly.pdbx_seq_one_letter_code
_entity_poly.pdbx_strand_id
1 'polypeptide(L)'
;MVASVPWGMLIDRIGPNKVITLSATASGIALLGVLVANNVVQLCAVYLIEGLLAAGLFPSSVKIVSSLNGPMTPYLAVLESAAPVVLLVISTSWLVLSNWREFYVLLTLGLLTTAISS
;
A
#
# COMPACT_ATOMS: atom_id res chain seq x y z
N MET A 1 -12.87 4.28 0.12
CA MET A 1 -13.96 3.46 0.70
C MET A 1 -14.65 2.54 -0.30
N VAL A 2 -14.88 2.92 -1.57
CA VAL A 2 -15.57 2.02 -2.54
C VAL A 2 -14.72 0.81 -2.93
N ALA A 3 -13.41 0.98 -3.11
CA ALA A 3 -12.50 -0.11 -3.49
C ALA A 3 -12.13 -1.07 -2.34
N SER A 4 -12.29 -0.67 -1.08
CA SER A 4 -11.92 -1.51 0.08
C SER A 4 -12.96 -2.61 0.37
N VAL A 5 -14.20 -2.46 -0.13
CA VAL A 5 -15.28 -3.44 0.03
C VAL A 5 -14.99 -4.78 -0.68
N PRO A 6 -14.62 -4.80 -1.99
CA PRO A 6 -14.28 -6.05 -2.66
C PRO A 6 -13.04 -6.73 -2.07
N TRP A 7 -12.04 -5.94 -1.62
CA TRP A 7 -10.89 -6.48 -0.92
C TRP A 7 -11.28 -7.10 0.43
N GLY A 8 -12.18 -6.48 1.20
CA GLY A 8 -12.73 -7.05 2.44
C GLY A 8 -13.35 -8.43 2.23
N MET A 9 -14.19 -8.58 1.20
CA MET A 9 -14.78 -9.88 0.84
C MET A 9 -13.72 -10.92 0.43
N LEU A 10 -12.67 -10.49 -0.27
CA LEU A 10 -11.57 -11.37 -0.66
C LEU A 10 -10.76 -11.83 0.57
N ILE A 11 -10.50 -10.93 1.51
CA ILE A 11 -9.82 -11.22 2.78
C ILE A 11 -10.58 -12.27 3.59
N ASP A 12 -11.90 -12.23 3.59
CA ASP A 12 -12.74 -13.23 4.24
C ASP A 12 -12.63 -14.62 3.61
N ARG A 13 -12.33 -14.71 2.31
CA ARG A 13 -12.23 -15.98 1.58
C ARG A 13 -10.84 -16.61 1.61
N ILE A 14 -9.79 -15.84 1.34
CA ILE A 14 -8.43 -16.38 1.15
C ILE A 14 -7.48 -16.09 2.32
N GLY A 15 -7.94 -15.29 3.29
CA GLY A 15 -7.17 -14.89 4.47
C GLY A 15 -6.37 -13.61 4.24
N PRO A 16 -6.09 -12.84 5.31
CA PRO A 16 -5.49 -11.52 5.22
C PRO A 16 -4.04 -11.54 4.72
N ASN A 17 -3.22 -12.52 5.13
CA ASN A 17 -1.82 -12.59 4.70
C ASN A 17 -1.68 -12.73 3.17
N LYS A 18 -2.46 -13.64 2.57
CA LYS A 18 -2.44 -13.83 1.10
C LYS A 18 -2.91 -12.59 0.34
N VAL A 19 -3.87 -11.85 0.90
CA VAL A 19 -4.32 -10.58 0.30
C VAL A 19 -3.24 -9.52 0.40
N ILE A 20 -2.49 -9.45 1.49
CA ILE A 20 -1.33 -8.54 1.60
C ILE A 20 -0.30 -8.89 0.54
N THR A 21 0.10 -10.17 0.41
CA THR A 21 1.04 -10.58 -0.62
C THR A 21 0.54 -10.20 -2.03
N LEU A 22 -0.72 -10.47 -2.34
CA LEU A 22 -1.30 -10.17 -3.65
C LEU A 22 -1.37 -8.66 -3.94
N SER A 23 -1.86 -7.88 -2.98
CA SER A 23 -1.99 -6.42 -3.12
C SER A 23 -0.64 -5.73 -3.17
N ALA A 24 0.32 -6.15 -2.34
CA ALA A 24 1.68 -5.62 -2.31
C ALA A 24 2.46 -5.95 -3.59
N THR A 25 2.40 -7.19 -4.08
CA THR A 25 3.02 -7.54 -5.38
C THR A 25 2.39 -6.80 -6.55
N ALA A 26 1.06 -6.78 -6.62
CA ALA A 26 0.35 -6.10 -7.71
C ALA A 26 0.59 -4.59 -7.69
N SER A 27 0.55 -3.94 -6.53
CA SER A 27 0.87 -2.52 -6.38
C SER A 27 2.33 -2.24 -6.73
N GLY A 28 3.29 -3.05 -6.26
CA GLY A 28 4.71 -2.90 -6.59
C GLY A 28 4.98 -2.96 -8.10
N ILE A 29 4.37 -3.91 -8.81
CA ILE A 29 4.47 -4.03 -10.27
C ILE A 29 3.80 -2.84 -10.97
N ALA A 30 2.61 -2.44 -10.53
CA ALA A 30 1.90 -1.31 -11.12
C ALA A 30 2.67 0.01 -10.96
N LEU A 31 3.33 0.20 -9.82
CA LEU A 31 4.11 1.40 -9.50
C LEU A 31 5.33 1.58 -10.43
N LEU A 32 5.90 0.49 -10.95
CA LEU A 32 6.96 0.57 -11.97
C LEU A 32 6.47 1.27 -13.26
N GLY A 33 5.17 1.27 -13.52
CA GLY A 33 4.57 2.00 -14.63
C GLY A 33 4.85 3.51 -14.59
N VAL A 34 5.07 4.08 -13.41
CA VAL A 34 5.44 5.50 -13.23
C VAL A 34 6.77 5.81 -13.93
N LEU A 35 7.69 4.86 -14.00
CA LEU A 35 9.02 5.05 -14.60
C LEU A 35 8.98 5.10 -16.13
N VAL A 36 7.93 4.54 -16.74
CA VAL A 36 7.78 4.43 -18.21
C VAL A 36 6.70 5.37 -18.74
N ALA A 37 5.91 5.98 -17.85
CA ALA A 37 4.84 6.89 -18.25
C ALA A 37 5.41 8.19 -18.84
N ASN A 38 5.01 8.50 -20.07
CA ASN A 38 5.49 9.67 -20.81
C ASN A 38 4.47 10.84 -20.79
N ASN A 39 3.23 10.56 -20.37
CA ASN A 39 2.13 11.52 -20.40
C ASN A 39 1.40 11.58 -19.06
N VAL A 40 0.83 12.75 -18.74
CA VAL A 40 0.05 12.97 -17.51
C VAL A 40 -1.14 12.00 -17.41
N VAL A 41 -1.78 11.69 -18.53
CA VAL A 41 -2.89 10.72 -18.57
C VAL A 41 -2.44 9.31 -18.19
N GLN A 42 -1.25 8.89 -18.64
CA GLN A 42 -0.68 7.59 -18.28
C GLN A 42 -0.31 7.55 -16.79
N LEU A 43 0.28 8.62 -16.27
CA LEU A 43 0.57 8.75 -14.83
C LEU A 43 -0.71 8.68 -14.00
N CYS A 44 -1.76 9.40 -14.41
CA CYS A 44 -3.04 9.39 -13.72
C CYS A 44 -3.67 7.98 -13.73
N ALA A 45 -3.59 7.27 -14.85
CA ALA A 45 -4.05 5.89 -14.94
C ALA A 45 -3.26 4.95 -14.01
N VAL A 46 -1.93 5.09 -13.97
CA VAL A 46 -1.07 4.30 -13.06
C VAL A 46 -1.45 4.56 -11.60
N TYR A 47 -1.62 5.81 -11.18
CA TYR A 47 -2.04 6.13 -9.81
C TYR A 47 -3.44 5.62 -9.46
N LEU A 48 -4.37 5.65 -10.42
CA LEU A 48 -5.71 5.12 -10.19
C LEU A 48 -5.67 3.60 -9.97
N ILE A 49 -4.95 2.89 -10.84
CA ILE A 49 -4.74 1.43 -10.71
C ILE A 49 -4.03 1.12 -9.39
N GLU A 50 -2.97 1.85 -9.07
CA GLU A 50 -2.19 1.66 -7.85
C GLU A 50 -3.07 1.86 -6.61
N GLY A 51 -3.86 2.93 -6.55
CA GLY A 51 -4.79 3.17 -5.44
C GLY A 51 -5.85 2.07 -5.27
N LEU A 52 -6.30 1.44 -6.37
CA LEU A 52 -7.21 0.29 -6.31
C LEU A 52 -6.53 -0.97 -5.78
N LEU A 53 -5.27 -1.21 -6.16
CA LEU A 53 -4.49 -2.37 -5.74
C LEU A 53 -4.02 -2.26 -4.29
N ALA A 54 -3.52 -1.08 -3.89
CA ALA A 54 -3.06 -0.80 -2.54
C ALA A 54 -4.20 -0.74 -1.51
N ALA A 55 -5.44 -0.50 -1.95
CA ALA A 55 -6.62 -0.47 -1.06
C ALA A 55 -6.84 -1.76 -0.26
N GLY A 56 -6.27 -2.89 -0.68
CA GLY A 56 -6.35 -4.17 0.04
C GLY A 56 -5.41 -4.28 1.25
N LEU A 57 -4.36 -3.47 1.34
CA LEU A 57 -3.34 -3.57 2.40
C LEU A 57 -3.90 -3.17 3.76
N PHE A 58 -4.64 -2.07 3.81
CA PHE A 58 -5.21 -1.52 5.03
C PHE A 58 -6.24 -2.45 5.71
N PRO A 59 -7.33 -2.89 5.05
CA PRO A 59 -8.31 -3.79 5.68
C PRO A 59 -7.70 -5.14 6.08
N SER A 60 -6.69 -5.63 5.34
CA SER A 60 -5.98 -6.85 5.70
C SER A 60 -5.18 -6.68 6.99
N SER A 61 -4.49 -5.55 7.14
CA SER A 61 -3.70 -5.23 8.33
C SER A 61 -4.59 -5.08 9.56
N VAL A 62 -5.74 -4.40 9.43
CA VAL A 62 -6.73 -4.29 10.51
C VAL A 62 -7.22 -5.66 10.95
N LYS A 63 -7.50 -6.57 10.00
CA LYS A 63 -7.97 -7.92 10.33
C LYS A 63 -6.91 -8.74 11.08
N ILE A 64 -5.63 -8.64 10.68
CA ILE A 64 -4.52 -9.30 11.40
C ILE A 64 -4.43 -8.76 12.82
N VAL A 65 -4.43 -7.44 12.99
CA VAL A 65 -4.37 -6.81 14.32
C VAL A 65 -5.56 -7.23 15.19
N SER A 66 -6.76 -7.30 14.62
CA SER A 66 -7.95 -7.75 15.34
C SER A 66 -7.93 -9.22 15.73
N SER A 67 -7.12 -10.04 15.05
CA SER A 67 -6.98 -11.47 15.36
C SER A 67 -5.96 -11.77 16.46
N LEU A 68 -5.18 -10.77 16.89
CA LEU A 68 -4.23 -10.91 17.99
C LEU A 68 -4.99 -10.89 19.33
N ASN A 69 -4.69 -11.82 20.23
CA ASN A 69 -5.32 -11.96 21.57
C ASN A 69 -4.90 -10.85 22.58
N GLY A 70 -4.68 -9.62 22.13
CA GLY A 70 -4.20 -8.49 22.94
C GLY A 70 -5.16 -7.29 22.94
N PRO A 71 -4.80 -6.18 23.63
CA PRO A 71 -5.58 -4.95 23.56
C PRO A 71 -5.54 -4.40 22.13
N MET A 72 -6.67 -4.41 21.43
CA MET A 72 -6.79 -4.00 20.01
C MET A 72 -6.51 -2.51 19.79
N THR A 73 -6.88 -1.66 20.75
CA THR A 73 -6.81 -0.20 20.68
C THR A 73 -5.42 0.37 20.38
N PRO A 74 -4.33 -0.02 21.09
CA PRO A 74 -3.00 0.51 20.82
C PRO A 74 -2.46 0.10 19.45
N TYR A 75 -2.64 -1.16 19.04
CA TYR A 75 -2.17 -1.63 17.74
C TYR A 75 -2.91 -0.97 16.57
N LEU A 76 -4.22 -0.79 16.71
CA LEU A 76 -5.01 -0.07 15.73
C LEU A 76 -4.58 1.40 15.66
N ALA A 77 -4.35 2.06 16.80
CA ALA A 77 -3.88 3.45 16.82
C ALA A 77 -2.51 3.62 16.13
N VAL A 78 -1.58 2.68 16.32
CA VAL A 78 -0.30 2.66 15.60
C VAL A 78 -0.51 2.47 14.10
N LEU A 79 -1.41 1.56 13.70
CA LEU A 79 -1.71 1.32 12.28
C LEU A 79 -2.32 2.54 11.59
N GLU A 80 -3.31 3.18 12.22
CA GLU A 80 -3.99 4.37 11.69
C GLU A 80 -3.05 5.59 11.63
N SER A 81 -2.14 5.72 12.60
CA SER A 81 -1.16 6.82 12.63
C SER A 81 -0.03 6.66 11.63
N ALA A 82 0.23 5.45 11.11
CA ALA A 82 1.27 5.23 10.10
C ALA A 82 1.02 6.05 8.82
N ALA A 83 -0.22 6.13 8.35
CA ALA A 83 -0.57 6.87 7.14
C ALA A 83 -0.25 8.39 7.23
N PRO A 84 -0.72 9.15 8.23
CA PRO A 84 -0.39 10.57 8.35
C PRO A 84 1.10 10.81 8.62
N VAL A 85 1.77 9.93 9.38
CA VAL A 85 3.22 10.04 9.61
C VAL A 85 3.99 9.91 8.29
N VAL A 86 3.66 8.91 7.48
CA VAL A 86 4.28 8.70 6.17
C VAL A 86 4.01 9.90 5.25
N LEU A 87 2.80 10.45 5.24
CA LEU A 87 2.49 11.65 4.46
C LEU A 87 3.32 12.87 4.88
N LEU A 88 3.53 13.08 6.18
CA LEU A 88 4.38 14.17 6.69
C LEU A 88 5.84 13.99 6.30
N VAL A 89 6.34 12.75 6.36
CA VAL A 89 7.71 12.44 5.92
C VAL A 89 7.86 12.68 4.42
N ILE A 90 6.91 12.22 3.61
CA ILE A 90 6.96 12.38 2.14
C ILE A 90 6.83 13.85 1.75
N SER A 91 5.94 14.62 2.39
CA SER A 91 5.71 16.04 2.03
C SER A 91 6.90 16.94 2.32
N THR A 92 7.71 16.58 3.32
CA THR A 92 8.93 17.31 3.70
C THR A 92 10.18 16.73 3.04
N SER A 93 10.07 15.58 2.36
CA SER A 93 11.21 14.89 1.80
C SER A 93 11.65 15.52 0.47
N TRP A 94 12.81 16.18 0.54
CA TRP A 94 13.56 16.63 -0.63
C TRP A 94 13.80 15.52 -1.67
N LEU A 95 13.82 14.25 -1.22
CA LEU A 95 14.04 13.07 -2.07
C LEU A 95 13.00 12.95 -3.18
N VAL A 96 11.74 13.32 -2.91
CA VAL A 96 10.65 13.27 -3.89
C VAL A 96 10.82 14.34 -4.97
N LEU A 97 11.31 15.52 -4.59
CA LEU A 97 11.47 16.66 -5.51
C LEU A 97 12.73 16.54 -6.37
N SER A 98 13.84 16.08 -5.80
CA SER A 98 15.13 16.02 -6.49
C SER A 98 15.38 14.68 -7.19
N ASN A 99 14.92 13.56 -6.62
CA ASN A 99 15.26 12.21 -7.06
C ASN A 99 14.02 11.31 -7.14
N TRP A 100 12.95 11.81 -7.77
CA TRP A 100 11.65 11.13 -7.84
C TRP A 100 11.76 9.67 -8.35
N ARG A 101 12.64 9.38 -9.33
CA ARG A 101 12.83 8.00 -9.84
C ARG A 101 13.31 7.04 -8.76
N GLU A 102 14.33 7.44 -8.01
CA GLU A 102 14.89 6.64 -6.91
C GLU A 102 13.85 6.43 -5.81
N PHE A 103 13.05 7.46 -5.51
CA PHE A 103 11.94 7.36 -4.56
C PHE A 103 10.93 6.27 -4.97
N TYR A 104 10.47 6.26 -6.23
CA TYR A 104 9.52 5.23 -6.68
C TYR A 104 10.14 3.83 -6.72
N VAL A 105 11.42 3.69 -7.06
CA VAL A 105 12.13 2.40 -6.99
C VAL A 105 12.20 1.88 -5.56
N LEU A 106 12.55 2.72 -4.60
CA LEU A 106 12.56 2.36 -3.17
C LEU A 106 11.17 1.96 -2.67
N LEU A 107 10.13 2.66 -3.14
CA LEU A 107 8.75 2.37 -2.76
C LEU A 107 8.28 1.02 -3.33
N THR A 108 8.63 0.71 -4.59
CA THR A 108 8.41 -0.61 -5.18
C THR A 108 9.14 -1.70 -4.42
N LEU A 109 10.42 -1.49 -4.07
CA LEU A 109 11.18 -2.46 -3.28
C LEU A 109 10.54 -2.71 -1.91
N GLY A 110 10.08 -1.65 -1.24
CA GLY A 110 9.34 -1.76 0.01
C GLY A 110 8.10 -2.65 -0.14
N LEU A 111 7.28 -2.41 -1.17
CA LEU A 111 6.09 -3.22 -1.46
C LEU A 111 6.42 -4.69 -1.81
N LEU A 112 7.52 -4.93 -2.51
CA LEU A 112 7.94 -6.30 -2.81
C LEU A 112 8.47 -7.02 -1.56
N THR A 113 9.15 -6.31 -0.65
CA THR A 113 9.60 -6.91 0.61
C THR A 113 8.44 -7.29 1.52
N THR A 114 7.40 -6.45 1.60
CA THR A 114 6.19 -6.76 2.39
C THR A 114 5.45 -7.96 1.84
N ALA A 115 5.44 -8.14 0.52
CA ALA A 115 4.89 -9.33 -0.10
C ALA A 115 5.63 -10.63 0.28
N ILE A 116 6.95 -10.58 0.42
CA ILE A 116 7.76 -11.76 0.78
C ILE A 116 7.61 -12.10 2.28
N SER A 117 7.39 -11.10 3.12
CA SER A 117 7.30 -11.28 4.58
C SER A 117 5.91 -11.66 5.11
N SER A 118 4.87 -11.69 4.26
CA SER A 118 3.47 -11.94 4.64
C SER A 118 3.06 -13.41 4.51
#